data_AF-F4MY31-F1
#
_entry.id   AF-F4MY31-F1
#
_cell.length_a   1.000
_cell.length_b   1.000
_cell.length_c   1.000
_cell.angle_alpha   90.00
_cell.angle_beta   90.00
_cell.angle_gamma   90.00
#
_symmetry.space_group_name_H-M   'P 1'
#
loop_
_entity.id
_entity.type
_entity.pdbx_description
1 polymer ?
#
loop_
_entity_poly.entity_id
_entity_poly.type
_entity_poly.pdbx_seq_one_letter_code
_entity_poly.pdbx_strand_id
1 'polypeptide(L)'
;MKKNIRWFNRITQYFFVALVTLLVMACSSKPKPEPVDKLSVELTTAKNINPNDKGVANPLRITVYTLKNTDEFKSSDFFTITEEGTPSLKEQMEKVFDGIMLPNETKT
;
A
#
# COMPACT_ATOMS: atom_id res chain seq x y z
N MET A 1 60.50 33.25 2.62
CA MET A 1 59.38 33.19 1.64
C MET A 1 58.87 31.78 1.32
N LYS A 2 59.72 30.76 1.09
CA LYS A 2 59.27 29.39 0.70
C LYS A 2 58.38 28.65 1.74
N LYS A 3 58.51 28.96 3.04
CA LYS A 3 57.73 28.32 4.13
C LYS A 3 56.24 28.69 4.06
N ASN A 4 55.92 29.94 3.73
CA ASN A 4 54.53 30.43 3.61
C ASN A 4 53.83 29.82 2.39
N ILE A 5 54.55 29.65 1.28
CA ILE A 5 54.04 28.97 0.06
C ILE A 5 53.75 27.48 0.31
N ARG A 6 54.63 26.79 1.04
CA ARG A 6 54.43 25.36 1.39
C ARG A 6 53.28 25.15 2.38
N TRP A 7 53.05 26.11 3.27
CA TRP A 7 51.94 26.09 4.22
C TRP A 7 50.60 26.38 3.52
N PHE A 8 50.59 27.37 2.62
CA PHE A 8 49.41 27.69 1.81
C PHE A 8 48.98 26.50 0.94
N ASN A 9 49.91 25.86 0.22
CA ASN A 9 49.62 24.66 -0.59
C ASN A 9 49.06 23.49 0.24
N ARG A 10 49.52 23.32 1.49
CA ARG A 10 48.99 22.29 2.38
C ARG A 10 47.54 22.57 2.77
N ILE A 11 47.23 23.83 3.09
CA ILE A 11 45.86 24.25 3.40
C ILE A 11 44.96 24.05 2.18
N THR A 12 45.41 24.44 0.98
CA THR A 12 44.64 24.24 -0.25
C THR A 12 44.40 22.75 -0.53
N GLN A 13 45.39 21.88 -0.31
CA GLN A 13 45.22 20.43 -0.44
C GLN A 13 44.20 19.87 0.55
N TYR A 14 44.26 20.26 1.83
CA TYR A 14 43.27 19.79 2.80
C TYR A 14 41.85 20.24 2.46
N PHE A 15 41.71 21.47 1.98
CA PHE A 15 40.41 21.99 1.54
C PHE A 15 39.88 21.21 0.33
N PHE A 16 40.75 20.88 -0.62
CA PHE A 16 40.40 20.10 -1.80
C PHE A 16 39.99 18.66 -1.42
N VAL A 17 40.74 18.01 -0.51
CA VAL A 17 40.40 16.68 -0.01
C VAL A 17 39.06 16.69 0.73
N ALA A 18 38.82 17.69 1.58
CA ALA A 18 37.55 17.84 2.30
C ALA A 18 36.37 18.07 1.35
N LEU A 19 36.56 18.86 0.29
CA LEU A 19 35.53 19.10 -0.71
C LEU A 19 35.21 17.80 -1.49
N VAL A 20 36.24 17.04 -1.87
CA VAL A 20 36.06 15.75 -2.55
C VAL A 20 35.31 14.77 -1.65
N THR A 21 35.68 14.64 -0.37
CA THR A 21 34.99 13.72 0.55
C THR A 21 33.53 14.08 0.79
N LEU A 22 33.19 15.37 0.86
CA LEU A 22 31.80 15.86 0.92
C LEU A 22 31.01 15.50 -0.34
N LEU A 23 31.61 15.60 -1.53
CA LEU A 23 30.96 15.26 -2.80
C LEU A 23 30.66 13.76 -2.93
N VAL A 24 31.53 12.86 -2.42
CA VAL A 24 31.29 11.40 -2.50
C VAL A 24 30.16 10.94 -1.58
N MET A 25 29.93 11.60 -0.44
CA MET A 25 28.84 11.26 0.49
C MET A 25 27.45 11.55 -0.07
N ALA A 26 27.32 12.43 -1.07
CA ALA A 26 26.05 12.76 -1.70
C ALA A 26 25.50 11.64 -2.62
N CYS A 27 26.33 10.66 -3.02
CA CYS A 27 25.91 9.55 -3.86
C CYS A 27 25.25 8.39 -3.09
N SER A 28 25.20 8.44 -1.75
CA SER A 28 24.54 7.41 -0.94
C SER A 28 23.09 7.76 -0.58
N SER A 29 22.31 8.26 -1.54
CA SER A 29 20.86 8.40 -1.33
C SER A 29 20.23 7.00 -1.37
N LYS A 30 19.45 6.65 -0.34
CA LYS A 30 18.65 5.43 -0.38
C LYS A 30 17.68 5.53 -1.57
N PRO A 31 17.54 4.49 -2.40
CA PRO A 31 16.54 4.49 -3.46
C PRO A 31 15.17 4.78 -2.85
N LYS A 32 14.41 5.66 -3.51
CA LYS A 32 13.03 5.95 -3.12
C LYS A 32 12.28 4.62 -3.08
N PRO A 33 11.52 4.32 -2.01
CA PRO A 33 10.67 3.14 -2.00
C PRO A 33 9.85 3.13 -3.30
N GLU A 34 9.85 2.01 -4.00
CA GLU A 34 8.99 1.84 -5.16
C GLU A 34 7.55 2.16 -4.75
N PRO A 35 6.80 2.91 -5.58
CA PRO A 35 5.41 3.16 -5.27
C PRO A 35 4.72 1.81 -5.13
N VAL A 36 4.15 1.55 -3.95
CA VAL A 36 3.30 0.39 -3.73
C VAL A 36 2.22 0.43 -4.79
N ASP A 37 2.11 -0.61 -5.60
CA ASP A 37 1.09 -0.71 -6.64
C ASP A 37 -0.28 -0.49 -5.98
N LYS A 38 -0.92 0.63 -6.33
CA LYS A 38 -2.27 0.93 -5.86
C LYS A 38 -3.21 0.03 -6.63
N LEU A 39 -3.72 -1.01 -5.97
CA LEU A 39 -4.79 -1.82 -6.52
C LEU A 39 -6.02 -0.93 -6.73
N SER A 40 -6.44 -0.77 -7.99
CA SER A 40 -7.71 -0.13 -8.36
C SER A 40 -8.72 -1.22 -8.66
N VAL A 41 -9.87 -1.17 -8.00
CA VAL A 41 -10.94 -2.17 -8.13
C VAL A 41 -12.21 -1.44 -8.56
N GLU A 42 -12.73 -1.82 -9.72
CA GLU A 42 -14.06 -1.40 -10.14
C GLU A 42 -15.06 -2.51 -9.82
N LEU A 43 -16.12 -2.17 -9.08
CA LEU A 43 -17.23 -3.04 -8.76
C LEU A 43 -18.41 -2.68 -9.66
N THR A 44 -18.93 -3.64 -10.42
CA THR A 44 -20.15 -3.48 -11.22
C THR A 44 -21.14 -4.58 -10.86
N THR A 45 -22.36 -4.21 -10.49
CA THR A 45 -23.44 -5.16 -10.18
C THR A 45 -24.27 -5.51 -11.41
N ALA A 46 -24.69 -6.76 -11.51
CA ALA A 46 -25.58 -7.20 -12.57
C ALA A 46 -27.00 -6.62 -12.40
N LYS A 47 -27.75 -6.53 -13.51
CA LYS A 47 -29.15 -6.06 -13.51
C LYS A 47 -30.09 -6.96 -12.68
N ASN A 48 -29.81 -8.26 -12.62
CA ASN A 48 -30.61 -9.26 -11.91
C ASN A 48 -29.96 -9.73 -10.60
N ILE A 49 -29.07 -8.93 -10.02
CA ILE A 49 -28.34 -9.27 -8.79
C ILE A 49 -29.30 -9.37 -7.59
N ASN A 50 -29.00 -10.28 -6.66
CA ASN A 50 -29.76 -10.50 -5.42
C ASN A 50 -31.29 -10.52 -5.61
N PRO A 51 -31.84 -11.42 -6.44
CA PRO A 51 -33.27 -11.49 -6.68
C PRO A 51 -34.00 -12.01 -5.43
N ASN A 52 -35.19 -11.48 -5.18
CA ASN A 52 -36.11 -12.05 -4.19
C ASN A 52 -36.90 -13.24 -4.79
N ASP A 53 -37.80 -13.82 -3.99
CA ASP A 53 -38.66 -14.96 -4.39
C ASP A 53 -39.53 -14.69 -5.64
N LYS A 54 -39.69 -13.42 -6.05
CA LYS A 54 -40.42 -13.02 -7.26
C LYS A 54 -39.50 -12.74 -8.45
N GLY A 55 -38.19 -12.97 -8.31
CA GLY A 55 -37.19 -12.67 -9.34
C GLY A 55 -36.83 -11.19 -9.48
N VAL A 56 -37.30 -10.32 -8.58
CA VAL A 56 -37.02 -8.88 -8.63
C VAL A 56 -35.67 -8.62 -7.96
N ALA A 57 -34.76 -7.94 -8.67
CA ALA A 57 -33.43 -7.60 -8.18
C ALA A 57 -33.48 -6.63 -6.97
N ASN A 58 -32.59 -6.85 -5.99
CA ASN A 58 -32.52 -6.03 -4.78
C ASN A 58 -31.08 -5.52 -4.54
N PRO A 59 -30.90 -4.46 -3.73
CA PRO A 59 -29.59 -4.04 -3.28
C PRO A 59 -28.88 -5.14 -2.48
N LEU A 60 -27.56 -5.09 -2.41
CA LEU A 60 -26.76 -5.95 -1.53
C LEU A 60 -25.60 -5.19 -0.90
N ARG A 61 -25.15 -5.64 0.28
CA ARG A 61 -23.94 -5.12 0.92
C ARG A 61 -22.73 -5.88 0.39
N ILE A 62 -21.73 -5.15 -0.10
CA ILE A 62 -20.42 -5.69 -0.49
C ILE A 62 -19.40 -5.24 0.54
N THR A 63 -18.56 -6.17 0.97
CA THR A 63 -17.39 -5.89 1.79
C THR A 63 -16.17 -6.47 1.10
N VAL A 64 -15.13 -5.65 0.90
CA VAL A 64 -13.86 -6.08 0.30
C VAL A 64 -12.80 -6.11 1.39
N TYR A 65 -12.02 -7.18 1.40
CA TYR A 65 -10.93 -7.39 2.35
C TYR A 65 -9.60 -7.57 1.60
N THR A 66 -8.56 -6.90 2.09
CA THR A 66 -7.18 -7.27 1.79
C THR A 66 -6.79 -8.40 2.73
N LEU A 67 -6.21 -9.47 2.18
CA LEU A 67 -5.84 -10.66 2.94
C LEU A 67 -4.32 -10.85 2.91
N LYS A 68 -3.71 -11.09 4.08
CA LYS A 68 -2.31 -11.55 4.20
C LYS A 68 -2.18 -13.01 3.78
N ASN A 69 -3.18 -13.82 4.11
CA ASN A 69 -3.34 -15.22 3.70
C ASN A 69 -4.84 -15.52 3.49
N THR A 70 -5.17 -16.40 2.53
CA THR A 70 -6.55 -16.76 2.18
C THR A 70 -7.11 -17.96 2.94
N ASP A 71 -6.29 -18.77 3.60
CA ASP A 71 -6.68 -20.09 4.11
C ASP A 71 -7.75 -20.00 5.21
N GLU A 72 -7.53 -19.13 6.19
CA GLU A 72 -8.47 -18.93 7.30
C GLU A 72 -9.76 -18.25 6.83
N PHE A 73 -9.65 -17.27 5.92
CA PHE A 73 -10.82 -16.61 5.33
C PHE A 73 -11.69 -17.60 4.56
N LYS A 74 -11.09 -18.51 3.78
CA LYS A 74 -11.82 -19.53 2.99
C LYS A 74 -12.43 -20.64 3.83
N SER A 75 -11.86 -20.92 5.01
CA SER A 75 -12.36 -21.97 5.91
C SER A 75 -13.34 -21.45 6.96
N SER A 76 -13.43 -20.13 7.14
CA SER A 76 -14.37 -19.48 8.06
C SER A 76 -15.78 -19.41 7.48
N ASP A 77 -16.78 -19.48 8.35
CA ASP A 77 -18.17 -19.25 7.96
C ASP A 77 -18.48 -17.74 7.82
N PHE A 78 -19.67 -17.45 7.27
CA PHE A 78 -20.10 -16.09 7.00
C PHE A 78 -20.16 -15.21 8.26
N PHE A 79 -20.67 -15.72 9.39
CA PHE A 79 -20.81 -14.94 10.63
C PHE A 79 -19.45 -14.66 11.27
N THR A 80 -18.54 -15.63 11.20
CA THR A 80 -17.16 -15.49 11.62
C THR A 80 -16.47 -14.37 10.84
N ILE A 81 -16.67 -14.29 9.52
CA ILE A 81 -16.05 -13.26 8.68
C ILE A 81 -16.67 -11.87 8.91
N THR A 82 -18.00 -11.82 9.10
CA THR A 82 -18.76 -10.55 9.05
C THR A 82 -19.03 -9.91 10.41
N GLU A 83 -19.09 -10.69 11.49
CA GLU A 83 -19.52 -10.22 12.80
C GLU A 83 -18.50 -10.54 13.90
N GLU A 84 -18.24 -11.83 14.14
CA GLU A 84 -17.53 -12.26 15.35
C GLU A 84 -16.02 -12.13 15.22
N GLY A 85 -15.45 -12.69 14.14
CA GLY A 85 -14.03 -12.78 13.80
C GLY A 85 -13.12 -13.40 14.87
N THR A 86 -12.36 -14.42 14.49
CA THR A 86 -11.28 -14.95 15.34
C THR A 86 -10.14 -13.93 15.45
N PRO A 87 -9.35 -13.93 16.54
CA PRO A 87 -8.17 -13.07 16.65
C PRO A 87 -7.19 -13.27 15.48
N SER A 88 -6.96 -14.53 15.08
CA SER A 88 -6.09 -14.89 13.96
C SER A 88 -6.59 -14.38 12.61
N LEU A 89 -7.90 -14.50 12.34
CA LEU A 89 -8.49 -13.99 11.10
C LEU A 89 -8.42 -12.46 11.06
N LYS A 90 -8.71 -11.78 12.17
CA LYS A 90 -8.63 -10.31 12.30
C LYS A 90 -7.22 -9.78 12.05
N GLU A 91 -6.18 -10.53 12.41
CA GLU A 91 -4.78 -10.15 12.10
C GLU A 91 -4.41 -10.37 10.63
N GLN A 92 -5.10 -11.27 9.94
CA GLN A 92 -4.83 -11.65 8.56
C GLN A 92 -5.68 -10.91 7.54
N MET A 93 -6.74 -10.21 7.94
CA MET A 93 -7.62 -9.48 7.04
C MET A 93 -7.78 -8.01 7.42
N GLU A 94 -7.84 -7.16 6.42
CA GLU A 94 -8.13 -5.74 6.57
C GLU A 94 -9.33 -5.38 5.68
N LYS A 95 -10.37 -4.78 6.26
CA LYS A 95 -11.52 -4.32 5.51
C LYS A 95 -11.17 -3.02 4.76
N VAL A 96 -11.23 -3.05 3.43
CA VAL A 96 -10.89 -1.90 2.57
C VAL A 96 -12.11 -1.25 1.90
N PHE A 97 -13.25 -1.95 1.85
CA PHE A 97 -14.52 -1.40 1.38
C PHE A 97 -15.69 -2.04 2.14
N ASP A 98 -16.73 -1.26 2.43
CA ASP A 98 -18.02 -1.71 2.97
C ASP A 98 -19.10 -0.78 2.45
N GLY A 99 -20.03 -1.30 1.66
CA GLY A 99 -21.05 -0.46 1.06
C GLY A 99 -22.23 -1.23 0.51
N ILE A 100 -23.36 -0.55 0.42
CA ILE A 100 -24.52 -1.05 -0.32
C ILE A 100 -24.32 -0.71 -1.80
N MET A 101 -24.61 -1.68 -2.66
CA MET A 101 -24.69 -1.51 -4.10
C MET A 101 -26.07 -1.86 -4.62
N LEU A 102 -26.59 -1.00 -5.50
CA LEU A 102 -27.85 -1.18 -6.22
C LEU A 102 -27.64 -2.08 -7.43
N PRO A 103 -28.71 -2.67 -8.01
CA PRO A 103 -28.62 -3.35 -9.30
C PRO A 103 -28.18 -2.40 -10.42
N ASN A 104 -27.27 -2.88 -11.30
CA ASN A 104 -26.73 -2.12 -12.43
C ASN A 104 -25.98 -0.83 -12.03
N GLU A 105 -25.29 -0.86 -10.90
CA GLU A 105 -24.45 0.22 -10.38
C GLU A 105 -22.96 -0.11 -10.57
N THR A 106 -22.16 0.90 -10.88
CA THR A 106 -20.69 0.81 -10.96
C THR A 106 -20.05 1.76 -9.93
N LYS A 107 -19.05 1.27 -9.19
CA LYS A 107 -18.22 2.04 -8.26
C LYS A 107 -16.74 1.72 -8.49
N THR A 108 -15.88 2.71 -8.31
CA THR A 108 -14.41 2.63 -8.48
C THR A 108 -13.69 2.96 -7.18
#